data_AF-A0A1C3W036-F1
#
_entry.id   AF-A0A1C3W036-F1
#
_cell.length_a   1.000
_cell.length_b   1.000
_cell.length_c   1.000
_cell.angle_alpha   90.00
_cell.angle_beta   90.00
_cell.angle_gamma   90.00
#
_symmetry.space_group_name_H-M   'P 1'
#
loop_
_entity.id
_entity.type
_entity.pdbx_description
1 polymer ?
#
loop_
_entity_poly.entity_id
_entity_poly.type
_entity_poly.pdbx_seq_one_letter_code
_entity_poly.pdbx_strand_id
1 'polypeptide(L)'
;MNRFAPDRTFKSRGRPYQIVGPKDHWCQDGRYVEMIRYQSVCAEPGCKRTFMALTTKTRIRKGQLNKRCELHHAPGVPLPVTKAKNVKKVRKKRRKIRLKKPTAAASLAARRERAIQRALVAMQRVQRPSYLD
;
A
#
# COMPACT_ATOMS: atom_id res chain seq x y z
N MET A 1 21.46 -10.57 -4.78
CA MET A 1 21.19 -9.43 -5.69
C MET A 1 19.86 -8.77 -5.36
N ASN A 2 19.85 -7.45 -5.11
CA ASN A 2 18.66 -6.71 -4.70
C ASN A 2 17.57 -6.73 -5.80
N ARG A 3 16.39 -7.30 -5.49
CA ARG A 3 15.27 -7.45 -6.44
C ARG A 3 14.59 -6.13 -6.81
N PHE A 4 14.89 -5.08 -6.06
CA PHE A 4 14.29 -3.75 -6.18
C PHE A 4 15.32 -2.66 -6.49
N ALA A 5 16.47 -3.03 -7.07
CA ALA A 5 17.45 -2.07 -7.52
C ALA A 5 16.86 -1.15 -8.62
N PRO A 6 17.29 0.12 -8.69
CA PRO A 6 16.92 1.01 -9.79
C PRO A 6 17.33 0.41 -11.15
N ASP A 7 16.60 0.77 -12.19
CA ASP A 7 16.72 0.30 -13.59
C ASP A 7 16.50 -1.18 -13.82
N ARG A 8 16.24 -1.94 -12.77
CA ARG A 8 15.91 -3.35 -12.90
C ARG A 8 14.53 -3.51 -13.54
N THR A 9 14.48 -4.23 -14.65
CA THR A 9 13.22 -4.66 -15.26
C THR A 9 12.76 -6.00 -14.71
N PHE A 10 11.45 -6.16 -14.52
CA PHE A 10 10.83 -7.44 -14.20
C PHE A 10 9.53 -7.61 -14.98
N LYS A 11 9.14 -8.87 -15.21
CA LYS A 11 7.87 -9.20 -15.87
C LYS A 11 6.80 -9.53 -14.84
N SER A 12 5.60 -9.01 -15.04
CA SER A 12 4.42 -9.41 -14.28
C SER A 12 3.23 -9.59 -15.21
N ARG A 13 2.61 -10.79 -15.19
CA ARG A 13 1.54 -11.17 -16.11
C ARG A 13 1.89 -10.91 -17.59
N GLY A 14 3.11 -11.27 -17.98
CA GLY A 14 3.62 -11.10 -19.34
C GLY A 14 4.07 -9.68 -19.72
N ARG A 15 3.92 -8.68 -18.84
CA ARG A 15 4.24 -7.28 -19.16
C ARG A 15 5.52 -6.82 -18.49
N PRO A 16 6.35 -5.99 -19.15
CA PRO A 16 7.54 -5.42 -18.55
C PRO A 16 7.20 -4.25 -17.62
N TYR A 17 7.88 -4.21 -16.49
CA TYR A 17 7.89 -3.11 -15.52
C TYR A 17 9.35 -2.79 -15.21
N GLN A 18 9.69 -1.51 -15.10
CA GLN A 18 11.01 -1.05 -14.69
C GLN A 18 10.93 -0.41 -13.32
N ILE A 19 11.85 -0.76 -12.44
CA ILE A 19 11.99 -0.13 -11.13
C ILE A 19 12.74 1.18 -11.33
N VAL A 20 12.15 2.29 -10.90
CA VAL A 20 12.79 3.61 -10.95
C VAL A 20 13.62 3.83 -9.69
N GLY A 21 13.14 3.34 -8.55
CA GLY A 21 13.87 3.38 -7.28
C GLY A 21 12.94 3.30 -6.07
N PRO A 22 13.51 3.21 -4.86
CA PRO A 22 12.74 3.32 -3.63
C PRO A 22 12.19 4.74 -3.43
N LYS A 23 11.08 4.86 -2.71
CA LYS A 23 10.54 6.10 -2.15
C LYS A 23 10.13 5.82 -0.71
N ASP A 24 10.67 6.61 0.20
CA ASP A 24 10.34 6.52 1.61
C ASP A 24 8.95 7.10 1.86
N HIS A 25 8.12 6.33 2.56
CA HIS A 25 6.75 6.72 2.88
C HIS A 25 6.45 6.52 4.36
N TRP A 26 5.96 7.59 4.98
CA TRP A 26 5.49 7.57 6.35
C TRP A 26 3.97 7.50 6.34
N CYS A 27 3.41 6.46 6.94
CA CYS A 27 1.98 6.35 7.13
C CYS A 27 1.49 7.35 8.20
N GLN A 28 0.19 7.66 8.18
CA GLN A 28 -0.43 8.61 9.11
C GLN A 28 -0.31 8.18 10.59
N ASP A 29 -0.19 6.88 10.84
CA ASP A 29 0.06 6.29 12.16
C ASP A 29 1.54 6.39 12.62
N GLY A 30 2.42 6.97 11.80
CA GLY A 30 3.85 7.11 12.05
C GLY A 30 4.67 5.87 11.69
N ARG A 31 4.08 4.87 11.02
CA ARG A 31 4.80 3.69 10.58
C ARG A 31 5.60 3.98 9.29
N TYR A 32 6.89 3.64 9.31
CA TYR A 32 7.73 3.69 8.11
C TYR A 32 7.39 2.55 7.14
N VAL A 33 7.27 2.88 5.86
CA VAL A 33 7.08 1.92 4.77
C VAL A 33 7.94 2.32 3.57
N GLU A 34 8.90 1.46 3.23
CA GLU A 34 9.67 1.60 1.99
C GLU A 34 8.79 1.22 0.79
N MET A 35 8.38 2.22 0.01
CA MET A 35 7.68 2.03 -1.25
C MET A 35 8.67 1.99 -2.41
N ILE A 36 8.25 1.39 -3.52
CA ILE A 36 9.04 1.27 -4.74
C ILE A 36 8.29 2.02 -5.84
N ARG A 37 8.97 2.98 -6.47
CA ARG A 37 8.53 3.58 -7.73
C ARG A 37 8.85 2.62 -8.86
N TYR A 38 7.86 2.38 -9.71
CA TYR A 38 8.05 1.65 -10.94
C TYR A 38 7.38 2.38 -12.10
N GLN A 39 7.85 2.09 -13.31
CA GLN A 39 7.27 2.56 -14.55
C GLN A 39 6.86 1.40 -15.46
N SER A 40 5.80 1.59 -16.23
CA SER A 40 5.36 0.65 -17.26
C SER A 40 4.49 1.37 -18.30
N VAL A 41 4.20 0.68 -19.40
CA VAL A 41 3.33 1.17 -20.47
C VAL A 41 1.88 0.77 -20.18
N CYS A 42 0.94 1.66 -20.44
CA CYS A 42 -0.49 1.42 -20.28
C CYS A 42 -0.96 0.17 -21.04
N ALA A 43 -1.85 -0.61 -20.42
CA ALA A 43 -2.46 -1.80 -21.02
C ALA A 43 -3.72 -1.52 -21.84
N GLU A 44 -4.18 -0.27 -21.88
CA GLU A 44 -5.39 0.08 -22.63
C GLU A 44 -5.11 0.00 -24.14
N PRO A 45 -5.98 -0.63 -24.94
CA PRO A 45 -5.85 -0.63 -26.40
C PRO A 45 -5.72 0.81 -26.94
N GLY A 46 -4.74 1.03 -27.81
CA GLY A 46 -4.45 2.37 -28.35
C GLY A 46 -3.70 3.32 -27.40
N CYS A 47 -3.51 2.98 -26.12
CA CYS A 47 -2.73 3.80 -25.20
C CYS A 47 -1.28 3.36 -25.11
N LYS A 48 -0.36 4.23 -25.57
CA LYS A 48 1.09 4.02 -25.49
C LYS A 48 1.77 4.80 -24.36
N ARG A 49 0.99 5.40 -23.45
CA ARG A 49 1.53 6.24 -22.37
C ARG A 49 2.31 5.39 -21.38
N THR A 50 3.51 5.84 -21.05
CA THR A 50 4.23 5.41 -19.86
C THR A 50 3.58 6.03 -18.62
N PHE A 51 3.47 5.26 -17.55
CA PHE A 51 3.00 5.74 -16.27
C PHE A 51 3.96 5.32 -15.18
N MET A 52 4.02 6.14 -14.13
CA MET A 52 4.75 5.84 -12.92
C MET A 52 3.76 5.57 -11.79
N ALA A 53 4.06 4.59 -10.94
CA ALA A 53 3.23 4.30 -9.78
C ALA A 53 4.07 3.87 -8.59
N LEU A 54 3.51 4.09 -7.40
CA LEU A 54 4.07 3.66 -6.13
C LEU A 54 3.45 2.34 -5.69
N THR A 55 4.28 1.44 -5.21
CA THR A 55 3.81 0.15 -4.69
C THR A 55 4.70 -0.35 -3.56
N THR A 56 4.24 -1.32 -2.80
CA THR A 56 5.07 -1.96 -1.77
C THR A 56 5.82 -3.17 -2.35
N LYS A 57 6.95 -3.52 -1.72
CA LYS A 57 7.69 -4.76 -2.06
C LYS A 57 6.80 -6.00 -2.06
N THR A 58 5.83 -6.06 -1.14
CA THR A 58 4.87 -7.17 -1.02
C THR A 58 3.91 -7.24 -2.21
N ARG A 59 3.43 -6.11 -2.73
CA ARG A 59 2.54 -6.08 -3.90
C ARG A 59 3.27 -6.46 -5.18
N ILE A 60 4.54 -6.04 -5.36
CA ILE A 60 5.38 -6.49 -6.48
C ILE A 60 5.51 -8.02 -6.47
N ARG A 61 5.85 -8.61 -5.32
CA ARG A 61 5.97 -10.07 -5.17
C ARG A 61 4.66 -10.81 -5.50
N LYS A 62 3.52 -10.22 -5.19
CA LYS A 62 2.19 -10.76 -5.51
C LYS A 62 1.72 -10.44 -6.94
N GLY A 63 2.47 -9.68 -7.73
CA GLY A 63 2.05 -9.22 -9.06
C GLY A 63 0.80 -8.34 -9.04
N GLN A 64 0.58 -7.61 -7.93
CA GLN A 64 -0.53 -6.68 -7.74
C GLN A 64 -0.09 -5.26 -8.08
N LEU A 65 0.10 -5.02 -9.38
CA LEU A 65 0.58 -3.75 -9.93
C LEU A 65 -0.50 -3.10 -10.78
N ASN A 66 -0.51 -1.78 -10.79
CA ASN A 66 -1.32 -1.01 -11.74
C ASN A 66 -0.81 -1.34 -13.15
N LYS A 67 -1.75 -1.60 -14.05
CA LYS A 67 -1.47 -1.97 -15.45
C LYS A 67 -1.77 -0.83 -16.41
N ARG A 68 -2.47 0.20 -15.95
CA ARG A 68 -3.02 1.30 -16.75
C ARG A 68 -2.51 2.62 -16.19
N CYS A 69 -2.38 3.62 -17.07
CA CYS A 69 -2.03 4.98 -16.70
C CYS A 69 -3.20 5.66 -15.97
N GLU A 70 -2.95 6.81 -15.35
CA GLU A 70 -3.93 7.52 -14.52
C GLU A 70 -5.25 7.82 -15.25
N LEU A 71 -5.22 8.09 -16.55
CA LEU A 71 -6.44 8.28 -17.36
C LEU A 71 -7.32 7.03 -17.44
N HIS A 72 -6.72 5.87 -17.73
CA HIS A 72 -7.45 4.60 -17.92
C HIS A 72 -7.57 3.78 -16.63
N HIS A 73 -6.87 4.20 -15.58
CA HIS A 73 -6.92 3.65 -14.23
C HIS A 73 -7.88 4.44 -13.33
N ALA A 74 -8.39 5.59 -13.78
CA ALA A 74 -9.35 6.39 -13.04
C ALA A 74 -10.49 5.47 -12.55
N PRO A 75 -10.77 5.41 -11.24
CA PRO A 75 -11.98 4.78 -10.75
C PRO A 75 -13.11 5.54 -11.43
N GLY A 76 -13.92 4.86 -12.25
CA GLY A 76 -15.01 5.51 -12.97
C GLY A 76 -15.77 6.43 -12.04
N VAL A 77 -16.15 7.62 -12.52
CA VAL A 77 -16.94 8.60 -11.77
C VAL A 77 -18.04 7.83 -11.04
N PRO A 78 -18.15 7.89 -9.71
CA PRO A 78 -19.22 7.18 -9.01
C PRO A 78 -20.54 7.66 -9.60
N LEU A 79 -21.19 6.77 -10.35
CA LEU A 79 -22.52 7.06 -10.90
C LEU A 79 -23.43 7.38 -9.71
N PRO A 80 -24.19 8.48 -9.74
CA PRO A 80 -25.20 8.73 -8.72
C PRO A 80 -26.08 7.48 -8.63
N VAL A 81 -26.23 6.97 -7.40
CA VAL A 81 -26.81 5.66 -7.14
C VAL A 81 -28.32 5.71 -7.38
N THR A 82 -28.75 5.70 -8.64
CA THR A 82 -30.16 5.50 -8.96
C THR A 82 -30.47 4.01 -8.90
N LYS A 83 -31.08 3.64 -7.77
CA LYS A 83 -31.88 2.44 -7.49
C LYS A 83 -31.14 1.15 -7.12
N ALA A 84 -31.66 0.56 -6.05
CA ALA A 84 -31.15 -0.57 -5.29
C ALA A 84 -30.98 -1.82 -6.17
N LYS A 85 -29.75 -2.30 -6.30
CA LYS A 85 -29.46 -3.65 -6.81
C LYS A 85 -29.25 -4.58 -5.62
N ASN A 86 -30.25 -5.46 -5.42
CA ASN A 86 -30.25 -6.70 -4.67
C ASN A 86 -29.12 -6.91 -3.64
N VAL A 87 -29.50 -6.82 -2.37
CA VAL A 87 -28.71 -7.16 -1.19
C VAL A 87 -28.04 -8.52 -1.38
N LYS A 88 -26.73 -8.51 -1.66
CA LYS A 88 -25.90 -9.72 -1.59
C LYS A 88 -25.98 -10.26 -0.17
N LYS A 89 -26.47 -11.50 0.00
CA LYS A 89 -26.58 -12.20 1.28
C LYS A 89 -25.30 -12.01 2.10
N VAL A 90 -25.43 -11.33 3.24
CA VAL A 90 -24.34 -11.10 4.19
C VAL A 90 -23.83 -12.46 4.65
N ARG A 91 -22.59 -12.79 4.27
CA ARG A 91 -21.90 -14.02 4.67
C ARG A 91 -21.88 -14.08 6.20
N LYS A 92 -22.44 -15.16 6.79
CA LYS A 92 -22.50 -15.34 8.26
C LYS A 92 -21.11 -15.07 8.87
N LYS A 93 -21.05 -14.08 9.75
CA LYS A 93 -19.84 -13.62 10.45
C LYS A 93 -19.31 -14.78 11.30
N ARG A 94 -18.13 -15.33 10.96
CA ARG A 94 -17.43 -16.32 11.79
C ARG A 94 -17.32 -15.78 13.22
N ARG A 95 -17.72 -16.58 14.21
CA ARG A 95 -17.54 -16.26 15.64
C ARG A 95 -16.05 -16.06 15.89
N LYS A 96 -15.67 -14.84 16.29
CA LYS A 96 -14.29 -14.54 16.68
C LYS A 96 -13.98 -15.32 17.96
N ILE A 97 -12.85 -16.02 17.98
CA ILE A 97 -12.27 -16.62 19.17
C ILE A 97 -12.11 -15.50 20.21
N ARG A 98 -12.75 -15.64 21.38
CA ARG A 98 -12.59 -14.69 22.49
C ARG A 98 -11.19 -14.93 23.10
N LEU A 99 -10.20 -14.18 22.63
CA LEU A 99 -8.89 -14.14 23.27
C LEU A 99 -9.07 -13.62 24.70
N LYS A 100 -8.46 -14.31 25.68
CA LYS A 100 -8.49 -13.90 27.09
C LYS A 100 -7.94 -12.48 27.21
N LYS A 101 -8.60 -11.64 28.03
CA LYS A 101 -8.14 -10.26 28.27
C LYS A 101 -6.73 -10.30 28.90
N PRO A 102 -5.81 -9.43 28.48
CA PRO A 102 -4.49 -9.36 29.09
C PRO A 102 -4.60 -8.95 30.56
N THR A 103 -3.67 -9.44 31.38
CA THR A 103 -3.54 -9.03 32.78
C THR A 103 -3.14 -7.54 32.88
N ALA A 104 -3.36 -6.91 34.03
CA ALA A 104 -2.98 -5.52 34.27
C ALA A 104 -1.47 -5.29 34.05
N ALA A 105 -0.63 -6.24 34.50
CA ALA A 105 0.82 -6.21 34.29
C ALA A 105 1.19 -6.23 32.81
N ALA A 106 0.60 -7.13 32.01
CA ALA A 106 0.84 -7.21 30.57
C ALA A 106 0.39 -5.93 29.84
N SER A 107 -0.72 -5.32 30.28
CA SER A 107 -1.21 -4.07 29.73
C SER A 107 -0.27 -2.90 30.04
N LEU A 108 0.30 -2.87 31.24
CA LEU A 108 1.25 -1.84 31.66
C LEU A 108 2.60 -1.96 30.93
N ALA A 109 3.10 -3.18 30.76
CA ALA A 109 4.29 -3.46 29.94
C ALA A 109 4.09 -3.00 28.49
N ALA A 110 2.97 -3.38 27.85
CA ALA A 110 2.64 -2.95 26.50
C ALA A 110 2.50 -1.41 26.35
N ARG A 111 2.04 -0.73 27.41
CA ARG A 111 1.96 0.75 27.42
C ARG A 111 3.34 1.39 27.43
N ARG A 112 4.28 0.84 28.23
CA ARG A 112 5.68 1.30 28.29
C ARG A 112 6.39 1.07 26.96
N GLU A 113 6.25 -0.12 26.38
CA GLU A 113 6.83 -0.43 25.06
C GLU A 113 6.34 0.53 23.97
N ARG A 114 5.03 0.84 23.94
CA ARG A 114 4.48 1.81 22.99
C ARG A 114 5.02 3.22 23.22
N ALA A 115 5.26 3.62 24.47
CA ALA A 115 5.83 4.93 24.77
C ALA A 115 7.27 5.04 24.23
N ILE A 116 8.08 4.00 24.42
CA ILE A 116 9.45 3.91 23.89
C ILE A 116 9.43 3.96 22.36
N GLN A 117 8.57 3.16 21.72
CA GLN A 117 8.44 3.16 20.26
C GLN A 117 8.04 4.55 19.73
N ARG A 118 7.12 5.26 20.41
CA ARG A 118 6.74 6.62 20.03
C ARG A 118 7.88 7.62 20.17
N ALA A 119 8.67 7.52 21.23
CA ALA A 119 9.85 8.37 21.41
C ALA A 119 10.89 8.14 20.30
N LEU A 120 11.17 6.87 19.97
CA LEU A 120 12.07 6.52 18.87
C LEU A 120 11.57 7.04 17.51
N VAL A 121 10.27 6.92 17.23
CA VAL A 121 9.67 7.48 16.01
C VAL A 121 9.73 9.01 16.01
N ALA A 122 9.49 9.67 17.15
CA ALA A 122 9.61 11.13 17.26
C ALA A 122 11.03 11.62 16.99
N MET A 123 12.05 10.90 17.48
CA MET A 123 13.45 11.18 17.14
C MET A 123 13.72 11.00 15.64
N GLN A 124 13.07 10.04 14.98
CA GLN A 124 13.19 9.84 13.53
C GLN A 124 12.46 10.93 12.70
N ARG A 125 11.49 11.65 13.29
CA ARG A 125 10.68 12.70 12.63
C ARG A 125 11.41 14.03 12.38
N VAL A 126 12.71 14.13 12.63
CA VAL A 126 13.54 15.25 12.12
C VAL A 126 13.57 15.27 10.58
N GLN A 127 13.01 14.27 9.91
CA GLN A 127 12.73 14.26 8.47
C GLN A 127 11.25 14.59 8.17
N ARG A 128 11.02 15.52 7.24
CA ARG A 128 9.69 16.00 6.79
C ARG A 128 8.86 14.85 6.19
N PRO A 129 7.64 14.59 6.69
CA PRO A 129 6.77 13.53 6.15
C PRO A 129 6.31 13.83 4.72
N SER A 130 6.51 12.88 3.80
CA SER A 130 6.24 13.03 2.36
C SER A 130 4.76 13.13 1.96
N TYR A 131 3.82 13.12 2.91
CA TYR A 131 2.41 13.42 2.67
C TYR A 131 2.06 14.89 2.97
N LEU A 132 3.05 15.68 3.44
CA LEU A 132 2.99 17.13 3.65
C LEU A 132 3.75 17.91 2.56
N ASP A 133 4.20 17.20 1.51
CA ASP A 133 4.76 17.74 0.27
C ASP A 133 3.72 17.55 -0.85
#